data_AF-A0A7X7JAR8-F1
#
_entry.id   AF-A0A7X7JAR8-F1
#
_cell.length_a   1.000
_cell.length_b   1.000
_cell.length_c   1.000
_cell.angle_alpha   90.00
_cell.angle_beta   90.00
_cell.angle_gamma   90.00
#
_symmetry.space_group_name_H-M   'P 1'
#
loop_
_entity.id
_entity.type
_entity.pdbx_description
1 polymer ?
#
loop_
_entity_poly.entity_id
_entity_poly.type
_entity_poly.pdbx_seq_one_letter_code
_entity_poly.pdbx_strand_id
1 'polypeptide(L)' 'MIVDDHEVVRRGIAEVVDRSEGMSVVAEAGSVAEGVRRATLVRPQVVLVDLQLPDGTGIDLMHQLRE' A
#
# COMPACT_ATOMS: atom_id res chain seq x y z
N MET A 1 -3.79 -3.27 1.86
CA MET A 1 -3.43 -1.90 1.45
C MET A 1 -2.40 -1.98 0.34
N ILE A 2 -2.44 -1.08 -0.63
CA ILE A 2 -1.50 -1.03 -1.76
C ILE A 2 -0.71 0.28 -1.71
N VAL A 3 0.61 0.23 -1.86
CA VAL A 3 1.49 1.40 -1.95
C VAL A 3 2.34 1.29 -3.19
N ASP A 4 2.10 2.16 -4.16
CA ASP A 4 2.76 2.18 -5.47
C ASP A 4 2.52 3.56 -6.07
N ASP A 5 3.50 4.19 -6.68
CA ASP A 5 3.38 5.53 -7.27
C ASP A 5 2.66 5.53 -8.63
N HIS A 6 2.50 4.36 -9.25
CA HIS A 6 1.80 4.18 -10.52
C HIS A 6 0.32 3.81 -10.32
N GLU A 7 -0.56 4.76 -10.64
CA GLU A 7 -2.01 4.56 -10.51
C GLU A 7 -2.55 3.36 -11.29
N VAL A 8 -2.03 3.11 -12.50
CA VAL A 8 -2.46 1.98 -13.33
C VAL A 8 -2.19 0.63 -12.65
N VAL A 9 -1.05 0.51 -11.97
CA VAL A 9 -0.66 -0.69 -11.23
C VAL A 9 -1.60 -0.90 -10.04
N ARG A 10 -1.86 0.15 -9.25
CA ARG A 10 -2.79 0.07 -8.11
C ARG A 10 -4.18 -0.38 -8.53
N ARG A 11 -4.74 0.21 -9.60
CA ARG A 11 -6.06 -0.17 -10.11
C ARG A 11 -6.11 -1.64 -10.55
N GLY A 12 -5.10 -2.10 -11.31
CA GLY A 12 -5.04 -3.49 -11.75
C GLY A 12 -4.97 -4.48 -10.58
N ILE A 13 -4.20 -4.16 -9.54
CA ILE A 13 -4.09 -4.99 -8.34
C ILE A 13 -5.41 -4.96 -7.55
N ALA A 14 -6.03 -3.79 -7.39
CA ALA A 14 -7.31 -3.66 -6.70
C ALA A 14 -8.41 -4.50 -7.37
N GLU A 15 -8.50 -4.44 -8.71
CA GLU A 15 -9.44 -5.27 -9.47
C GLU A 15 -9.23 -6.78 -9.26
N VAL A 16 -7.98 -7.22 -9.10
CA VAL A 16 -7.68 -8.63 -8.80
C VAL A 16 -8.08 -8.99 -7.37
N VAL A 17 -7.77 -8.12 -6.41
CA VAL A 17 -8.11 -8.33 -4.99
C VAL A 17 -9.62 -8.37 -4.78
N ASP A 18 -10.38 -7.47 -5.42
CA ASP A 18 -11.85 -7.40 -5.27
C ASP A 18 -12.58 -8.64 -5.83
N ARG A 19 -11.91 -9.43 -6.68
CA ARG A 19 -12.42 -10.73 -7.16
C ARG A 19 -12.14 -11.88 -6.20
N SER A 20 -11.31 -11.67 -5.17
CA SER A 20 -10.94 -12.69 -4.20
C SER A 20 -11.85 -12.62 -2.98
N GLU A 21 -12.56 -13.72 -2.68
CA GLU A 21 -13.37 -13.80 -1.46
C GLU A 21 -12.48 -13.64 -0.21
N GLY A 22 -12.96 -12.85 0.75
CA GLY A 22 -12.27 -12.62 2.02
C GLY A 22 -11.13 -11.59 1.98
N MET A 23 -10.89 -10.93 0.85
CA MET A 23 -9.92 -9.84 0.73
C MET A 23 -10.59 -8.57 0.21
N SER A 24 -10.07 -7.41 0.62
CA SER A 24 -10.47 -6.11 0.09
C SER A 24 -9.33 -5.11 0.19
N VAL A 25 -9.31 -4.13 -0.71
CA VAL A 25 -8.36 -3.03 -0.63
C VAL A 25 -8.87 -1.96 0.33
N VAL A 26 -8.34 -1.95 1.55
CA VAL A 26 -8.73 -0.99 2.61
C VAL A 26 -8.14 0.41 2.44
N ALA A 27 -7.07 0.55 1.65
CA ALA A 27 -6.42 1.82 1.35
C ALA A 27 -5.42 1.67 0.20
N GLU A 28 -5.18 2.79 -0.47
CA GLU A 28 -4.13 3.01 -1.47
C GLU A 28 -3.27 4.21 -1.08
N ALA A 29 -1.98 4.19 -1.43
CA ALA A 29 -1.06 5.31 -1.27
C ALA A 29 -0.07 5.38 -2.43
N GLY A 30 0.40 6.59 -2.76
CA GLY A 30 1.40 6.83 -3.82
C GLY A 30 2.81 7.14 -3.33
N SER A 31 3.03 7.15 -2.01
CA SER A 31 4.30 7.56 -1.41
C SER A 31 4.50 6.89 -0.04
N VAL A 32 5.72 6.90 0.48
CA VAL A 32 6.06 6.44 1.84
C VAL A 32 5.27 7.22 2.87
N ALA A 33 5.30 8.56 2.80
CA ALA A 33 4.61 9.43 3.76
C ALA A 33 3.09 9.19 3.78
N GLU A 34 2.47 9.03 2.60
CA GLU A 34 1.06 8.69 2.53
C GLU A 34 0.79 7.27 3.05
N GLY A 35 1.67 6.33 2.73
CA GLY A 35 1.63 4.93 3.17
C GLY A 35 1.57 4.80 4.69
N VAL A 36 2.49 5.45 5.39
CA VAL A 36 2.54 5.47 6.87
C VAL A 36 1.24 6.03 7.44
N ARG A 37 0.84 7.24 6.98
CA ARG A 37 -0.35 7.93 7.48
C ARG A 37 -1.61 7.07 7.32
N ARG A 38 -1.81 6.45 6.16
CA ARG A 38 -3.00 5.63 5.90
C ARG A 38 -2.95 4.31 6.65
N ALA A 39 -1.79 3.67 6.74
CA ALA A 39 -1.64 2.42 7.48
C ALA A 39 -1.99 2.59 8.97
N THR A 40 -1.59 3.71 9.60
CA THR A 40 -1.97 4.02 10.98
C THR A 40 -3.48 4.16 11.17
N LEU A 41 -4.18 4.70 10.16
CA LEU A 41 -5.63 4.92 10.21
C LEU A 41 -6.44 3.65 9.97
N VAL A 42 -6.09 2.86 8.95
CA VAL A 42 -6.90 1.71 8.52
C VAL A 42 -6.41 0.38 9.08
N ARG A 43 -5.20 0.35 9.67
CA ARG A 43 -4.57 -0.85 10.26
C ARG A 43 -4.69 -2.09 9.36
N PRO A 44 -4.10 -2.05 8.16
CA PRO A 44 -4.24 -3.14 7.19
C PRO A 44 -3.57 -4.42 7.70
N GLN A 45 -4.14 -5.57 7.38
CA GLN A 45 -3.57 -6.88 7.72
C GLN A 45 -2.41 -7.26 6.79
N VAL A 46 -2.49 -6.82 5.54
CA VAL A 46 -1.48 -7.05 4.50
C VAL A 46 -1.25 -5.74 3.75
N VAL A 47 0.02 -5.44 3.50
CA VAL A 47 0.45 -4.31 2.68
C VAL A 47 1.27 -4.84 1.50
N LEU A 48 0.87 -4.46 0.29
CA LEU A 48 1.65 -4.63 -0.91
C LEU A 48 2.35 -3.31 -1.21
N VAL A 49 3.67 -3.34 -1.38
CA VAL A 49 4.52 -2.15 -1.43
C VAL A 49 5.47 -2.24 -2.62
N ASP A 50 5.48 -1.22 -3.46
CA ASP A 50 6.56 -1.02 -4.44
C ASP A 50 7.85 -0.59 -3.72
N LEU A 51 8.98 -1.07 -4.21
CA LEU A 51 10.30 -0.82 -3.63
C LEU A 51 10.79 0.59 -3.90
N GLN A 52 10.42 1.16 -5.05
CA GLN A 52 10.78 2.54 -5.40
C GLN A 52 9.57 3.44 -5.23
N LEU A 53 9.70 4.48 -4.41
CA LEU A 53 8.65 5.46 -4.18
C LEU A 53 9.23 6.87 -4.35
N PRO A 54 8.41 7.90 -4.65
CA PRO A 54 8.90 9.24 -4.95
C PRO A 54 9.61 9.92 -3.78
N ASP A 55 9.34 9.50 -2.55
CA ASP A 55 9.84 10.07 -1.30
C ASP A 55 10.67 9.08 -0.46
N GLY A 56 11.09 7.95 -1.04
CA GLY A 56 11.92 6.96 -0.35
C GLY A 56 11.81 5.56 -0.96
N THR A 57 11.98 4.54 -0.12
CA THR A 57 11.83 3.14 -0.56
C THR A 57 10.71 2.43 0.18
N GLY A 58 10.17 1.38 -0.43
CA GLY A 58 9.25 0.47 0.22
C GLY A 58 9.83 -0.20 1.48
N ILE A 59 11.15 -0.34 1.55
CA ILE A 59 11.86 -0.86 2.72
C ILE A 59 11.77 0.11 3.89
N ASP A 60 11.95 1.41 3.65
CA ASP A 60 11.79 2.45 4.67
C ASP A 60 10.37 2.46 5.25
N LEU A 61 9.36 2.30 4.39
CA LEU A 61 7.97 2.15 4.80
C LEU A 61 7.78 0.92 5.70
N MET A 62 8.28 -0.26 5.28
CA MET A 62 8.15 -1.49 6.07
C MET A 62 8.82 -1.37 7.45
N HIS A 63 9.95 -0.67 7.56
CA HIS A 63 10.58 -0.38 8.85
C HIS A 63 9.67 0.49 9.73
N GLN A 64 9.11 1.57 9.19
CA GLN A 64 8.23 2.48 9.93
C GLN A 64 6.91 1.83 10.38
N LEU A 65 6.40 0.85 9.64
CA LEU A 65 5.16 0.13 10.01
C LEU A 65 5.36 -0.95 11.08
N ARG A 66 6.61 -1.30 11.40
CA ARG A 66 6.95 -2.36 12.36
C ARG A 66 7.15 -1.82 13.78
N GLU A 67 7.39 -0.52 13.92
CA GLU A 67 7.50 0.19 15.20
C GLU A 67 6.11 0.58 15.75
#